data_AF-A0A445N3Z4-F1
#
_entry.id   AF-A0A445N3Z4-F1
#
_cell.length_a   1.000
_cell.length_b   1.000
_cell.length_c   1.000
_cell.angle_alpha   90.00
_cell.angle_beta   90.00
_cell.angle_gamma   90.00
#
_symmetry.space_group_name_H-M   'P 1'
#
loop_
_entity.id
_entity.type
_entity.pdbx_description
1 polymer ?
#
loop_
_entity_poly.entity_id
_entity_poly.type
_entity_poly.pdbx_seq_one_letter_code
_entity_poly.pdbx_strand_id
1 'polypeptide(L)'
;MLKKYSILISLMFVFILIGCGDYGNVDQGRVIAYDKANKTMTIILDKSLDRKKPDYSLLPAVEYKLPDDPNEMGPEPKPGRLMKLDLDKKELLVYNAEQKDLMTIAFTLVEQKNVPASDPLVFDKSANKPKSFPIIDNQKKTITTYLGKLKTLVTFTVPEQYAAMPSDTWTFGDEVRIYYKEQGKSLRLMNVSQTDIFKK
;
A
#
# COMPACT_ATOMS: atom_id res chain seq x y z
N MET A 1 31.72 -54.44 -30.45
CA MET A 1 32.19 -53.62 -29.31
C MET A 1 31.11 -52.63 -28.87
N LEU A 2 29.98 -53.08 -28.33
CA LEU A 2 28.80 -52.22 -28.11
C LEU A 2 28.07 -52.48 -26.78
N LYS A 3 28.79 -52.85 -25.71
CA LYS A 3 28.17 -53.28 -24.45
C LYS A 3 28.72 -52.63 -23.17
N LYS A 4 29.56 -51.59 -23.27
CA LYS A 4 30.16 -50.92 -22.10
C LYS A 4 29.73 -49.47 -21.85
N TYR A 5 28.89 -48.88 -22.70
CA TYR A 5 28.44 -47.49 -22.55
C TYR A 5 26.99 -47.33 -22.07
N SER A 6 26.28 -48.42 -21.73
CA SER A 6 24.89 -48.33 -21.26
C SER A 6 24.73 -47.96 -19.78
N ILE A 7 25.79 -48.02 -18.97
CA ILE A 7 25.69 -47.76 -17.53
C ILE A 7 26.07 -46.32 -17.18
N LEU A 8 26.81 -45.61 -18.05
CA LEU A 8 27.25 -44.23 -17.75
C LEU A 8 26.22 -43.15 -18.12
N ILE A 9 25.23 -43.45 -18.95
CA ILE A 9 24.16 -42.50 -19.34
C ILE A 9 23.00 -42.52 -18.33
N SER A 10 22.85 -43.59 -17.54
CA SER A 10 21.78 -43.69 -16.54
C SER A 10 22.05 -42.88 -15.25
N LEU A 11 23.29 -42.41 -15.03
CA LEU A 11 23.65 -41.63 -13.84
C LEU A 11 23.56 -40.10 -14.06
N MET A 12 23.34 -39.65 -15.30
CA MET A 12 23.27 -38.23 -15.67
C MET A 12 21.84 -37.67 -15.76
N PHE A 13 20.84 -38.39 -15.22
CA PHE A 13 19.45 -37.93 -15.16
C PHE A 13 18.94 -37.66 -13.74
N VAL A 14 19.69 -38.02 -12.69
CA VAL A 14 19.24 -37.83 -11.29
C VAL A 14 19.54 -36.41 -10.76
N PHE A 15 20.42 -35.63 -11.42
CA PHE A 15 20.75 -34.27 -10.98
C PHE A 15 19.85 -33.16 -11.52
N ILE A 16 18.90 -33.46 -12.43
CA ILE A 16 18.00 -32.42 -12.99
C ILE A 16 16.79 -32.15 -12.08
N LEU A 17 16.50 -33.01 -11.10
CA LEU A 17 15.33 -32.85 -10.22
C LEU A 17 15.58 -32.03 -8.93
N ILE A 18 16.79 -31.53 -8.70
CA ILE A 18 17.15 -30.76 -7.48
C ILE A 18 17.27 -29.25 -7.78
N GLY A 19 17.04 -28.83 -9.04
CA GLY A 19 17.31 -27.47 -9.51
C GLY A 19 16.09 -26.58 -9.78
N CYS A 20 14.88 -26.94 -9.34
CA CYS A 20 13.74 -26.03 -9.38
C CYS A 20 13.48 -25.53 -7.96
N GLY A 21 14.27 -24.55 -7.54
CA GLY A 21 14.02 -23.87 -6.26
C GLY A 21 12.61 -23.30 -6.28
N ASP A 22 11.85 -23.56 -5.21
CA ASP A 22 10.48 -23.09 -5.03
C ASP A 22 10.48 -21.55 -4.97
N TYR A 23 10.36 -20.92 -6.14
CA TYR A 23 10.37 -19.46 -6.28
C TYR A 23 9.12 -18.92 -5.59
N GLY A 24 9.31 -18.01 -4.63
CA GLY A 24 8.18 -17.38 -3.96
C GLY A 24 7.41 -16.44 -4.89
N ASN A 25 6.23 -16.07 -4.43
CA ASN A 25 5.32 -15.16 -5.10
C ASN A 25 5.57 -13.71 -4.64
N VAL A 26 5.10 -12.76 -5.46
CA VAL A 26 5.19 -11.33 -5.15
C VAL A 26 3.80 -10.71 -5.28
N ASP A 27 3.31 -10.18 -4.17
CA ASP A 27 2.13 -9.33 -4.15
C ASP A 27 2.55 -7.86 -4.04
N GLN A 28 1.76 -6.97 -4.62
CA GLN A 28 1.87 -5.54 -4.44
C GLN A 28 0.49 -4.98 -4.14
N GLY A 29 0.39 -4.01 -3.23
CA GLY A 29 -0.90 -3.45 -2.85
C GLY A 29 -0.80 -2.25 -1.95
N ARG A 30 -1.97 -1.69 -1.61
CA ARG A 30 -2.12 -0.54 -0.71
C ARG A 30 -2.51 -1.00 0.68
N VAL A 31 -1.82 -0.48 1.69
CA VAL A 31 -2.05 -0.81 3.09
C VAL A 31 -3.28 -0.11 3.62
N ILE A 32 -4.25 -0.90 4.11
CA ILE A 32 -5.49 -0.39 4.71
C ILE A 32 -5.53 -0.57 6.22
N ALA A 33 -4.72 -1.46 6.78
CA ALA A 33 -4.54 -1.66 8.21
C ALA A 33 -3.12 -2.14 8.51
N TYR A 34 -2.58 -1.73 9.66
CA TYR A 34 -1.27 -2.16 10.15
C TYR A 34 -1.32 -2.28 11.67
N ASP A 35 -0.98 -3.46 12.18
CA ASP A 35 -0.92 -3.75 13.61
C ASP A 35 0.51 -4.18 13.97
N LYS A 36 1.24 -3.24 14.56
CA LYS A 36 2.61 -3.47 15.01
C LYS A 36 2.71 -4.46 16.17
N ALA A 37 1.70 -4.50 17.04
CA ALA A 37 1.71 -5.37 18.22
C ALA A 37 1.50 -6.82 17.81
N ASN A 38 0.55 -7.08 16.93
CA ASN A 38 0.24 -8.41 16.42
C ASN A 38 1.10 -8.81 15.21
N LYS A 39 1.97 -7.91 14.73
CA LYS A 39 2.80 -8.08 13.53
C LYS A 39 1.97 -8.49 12.31
N THR A 40 0.88 -7.76 12.05
CA THR A 40 0.04 -7.99 10.88
C THR A 40 -0.19 -6.72 10.07
N MET A 41 -0.52 -6.90 8.81
CA MET A 41 -0.87 -5.85 7.87
C MET A 41 -1.95 -6.35 6.94
N THR A 42 -2.93 -5.51 6.62
CA THR A 42 -3.95 -5.82 5.62
C THR A 42 -3.79 -4.91 4.41
N ILE A 43 -3.84 -5.50 3.21
CA ILE A 43 -3.67 -4.79 1.95
C ILE A 43 -4.82 -5.05 0.98
N ILE A 44 -5.09 -4.08 0.13
CA ILE A 44 -5.84 -4.28 -1.12
C ILE A 44 -4.81 -4.46 -2.23
N LEU A 45 -4.89 -5.58 -2.93
CA LEU A 45 -3.97 -5.92 -4.01
C LEU A 45 -4.15 -4.96 -5.20
N ASP A 46 -3.04 -4.57 -5.79
CA ASP A 46 -3.01 -3.83 -7.05
C ASP A 46 -3.26 -4.81 -8.21
N LYS A 47 -4.38 -4.64 -8.92
CA LYS A 47 -4.72 -5.44 -10.11
C LYS A 47 -3.96 -4.98 -11.35
N SER A 48 -3.42 -3.77 -11.34
CA SER A 48 -2.80 -3.15 -12.51
C SER A 48 -1.43 -3.76 -12.82
N LEU A 49 -1.15 -3.92 -14.12
CA LEU A 49 0.20 -4.20 -14.60
C LEU A 49 1.04 -2.92 -14.72
N ASP A 50 0.40 -1.74 -14.73
CA ASP A 50 1.07 -0.44 -14.80
C ASP A 50 1.23 0.16 -13.39
N ARG A 51 2.46 0.13 -12.89
CA ARG A 51 2.83 0.67 -11.57
C ARG A 51 2.53 2.17 -11.41
N LYS A 52 2.39 2.93 -12.50
CA LYS A 52 2.04 4.36 -12.45
C LYS A 52 0.54 4.58 -12.33
N LYS A 53 -0.27 3.56 -12.62
CA LYS A 53 -1.73 3.60 -12.64
C LYS A 53 -2.27 2.39 -11.86
N PRO A 54 -2.08 2.36 -10.54
CA PRO A 54 -2.54 1.23 -9.75
C PRO A 54 -4.07 1.14 -9.74
N ASP A 55 -4.59 -0.07 -9.61
CA ASP A 55 -6.02 -0.39 -9.54
C ASP A 55 -6.32 -1.17 -8.25
N TYR A 56 -6.91 -0.49 -7.28
CA TYR A 56 -7.25 -1.02 -5.96
C TYR A 56 -8.73 -1.43 -5.86
N SER A 57 -9.30 -1.97 -6.95
CA SER A 57 -10.66 -2.51 -6.98
C SER A 57 -10.77 -3.99 -6.56
N LEU A 58 -9.65 -4.67 -6.32
CA LEU A 58 -9.64 -6.11 -6.04
C LEU A 58 -9.93 -6.41 -4.56
N LEU A 59 -11.07 -7.06 -4.31
CA LEU A 59 -11.47 -7.60 -3.02
C LEU A 59 -11.52 -9.13 -3.05
N PRO A 60 -11.42 -9.83 -1.89
CA PRO A 60 -11.27 -9.28 -0.55
C PRO A 60 -9.86 -8.71 -0.30
N ALA A 61 -9.75 -7.84 0.71
CA ALA A 61 -8.45 -7.45 1.22
C ALA A 61 -7.71 -8.66 1.82
N VAL A 62 -6.38 -8.68 1.69
CA VAL A 62 -5.54 -9.80 2.12
C VAL A 62 -4.75 -9.38 3.35
N GLU A 63 -4.84 -10.19 4.41
CA GLU A 63 -4.01 -10.02 5.60
C GLU A 63 -2.71 -10.80 5.48
N TYR A 64 -1.62 -10.17 5.87
CA TYR A 64 -0.28 -10.74 5.94
C TYR A 64 0.28 -10.60 7.36
N LYS A 65 0.88 -11.67 7.86
CA LYS A 65 1.86 -11.60 8.95
C LYS A 65 3.15 -10.96 8.42
N LEU A 66 3.72 -10.02 9.19
CA LEU A 66 5.00 -9.38 8.89
C LEU A 66 6.15 -10.40 8.96
N PRO A 67 7.31 -10.12 8.33
CA PRO A 67 8.45 -11.01 8.39
C PRO A 67 8.93 -11.19 9.84
N ASP A 68 9.40 -12.39 10.17
CA ASP A 68 9.95 -12.69 11.49
C ASP A 68 11.27 -11.93 11.74
N ASP A 69 12.12 -11.83 10.70
CA ASP A 69 13.35 -11.04 10.71
C ASP A 69 13.03 -9.56 10.39
N PRO A 70 13.28 -8.62 11.32
CA PRO A 70 13.08 -7.19 11.07
C PRO A 70 13.93 -6.65 9.91
N ASN A 71 15.05 -7.29 9.57
CA ASN A 71 15.90 -6.87 8.44
C ASN A 71 15.27 -7.19 7.07
N GLU A 72 14.25 -8.04 7.04
CA GLU A 72 13.45 -8.33 5.86
C GLU A 72 12.26 -7.36 5.70
N MET A 73 12.20 -6.32 6.52
CA MET A 73 11.18 -5.28 6.47
C MET A 73 11.81 -3.90 6.19
N GLY A 74 11.23 -3.17 5.23
CA GLY A 74 11.52 -1.76 5.00
C GLY A 74 10.89 -0.84 6.06
N PRO A 75 10.78 0.47 5.79
CA PRO A 75 10.08 1.39 6.68
C PRO A 75 8.66 0.91 7.01
N GLU A 76 8.22 1.13 8.25
CA GLU A 76 6.89 0.72 8.69
C GLU A 76 5.79 1.31 7.78
N PRO A 77 4.83 0.49 7.33
CA PRO A 77 3.78 0.95 6.45
C PRO A 77 2.78 1.81 7.20
N LYS A 78 2.40 2.92 6.59
CA LYS A 78 1.29 3.74 7.06
C LYS A 78 -0.03 3.24 6.47
N PRO A 79 -1.06 2.93 7.28
CA PRO A 79 -2.37 2.56 6.77
C PRO A 79 -3.13 3.77 6.24
N GLY A 80 -4.02 3.54 5.27
CA GLY A 80 -4.98 4.52 4.81
C GLY A 80 -6.00 3.91 3.86
N ARG A 81 -7.27 4.22 4.08
CA ARG A 81 -8.42 3.55 3.42
C ARG A 81 -8.93 4.31 2.20
N LEU A 82 -8.38 5.48 1.90
CA LEU A 82 -8.68 6.20 0.67
C LEU A 82 -8.00 5.50 -0.51
N MET A 83 -8.81 4.99 -1.44
CA MET A 83 -8.35 4.29 -2.65
C MET A 83 -8.27 5.24 -3.85
N LYS A 84 -9.18 6.22 -3.91
CA LYS A 84 -9.20 7.23 -4.96
C LYS A 84 -9.82 8.53 -4.44
N LEU A 85 -9.29 9.65 -4.90
CA LEU A 85 -9.88 10.98 -4.74
C LEU A 85 -10.06 11.56 -6.14
N ASP A 86 -11.30 11.61 -6.61
CA ASP A 86 -11.69 12.11 -7.93
C ASP A 86 -12.19 13.56 -7.77
N LEU A 87 -11.32 14.54 -8.06
CA LEU A 87 -11.63 15.96 -7.90
C LEU A 87 -12.69 16.45 -8.89
N ASP A 88 -12.72 15.86 -10.09
CA ASP A 88 -13.64 16.26 -11.16
C ASP A 88 -15.06 15.78 -10.83
N LYS A 89 -15.20 14.52 -10.40
CA LYS A 89 -16.49 13.94 -9.99
C LYS A 89 -16.90 14.33 -8.57
N LYS A 90 -15.95 14.84 -7.77
CA LYS A 90 -16.12 15.11 -6.33
C LYS A 90 -16.52 13.87 -5.55
N GLU A 91 -15.82 12.77 -5.84
CA GLU A 91 -16.05 11.45 -5.25
C GLU A 91 -14.77 10.90 -4.61
N LEU A 92 -14.93 10.24 -3.46
CA LEU A 92 -13.91 9.44 -2.81
C LEU A 92 -14.27 7.97 -2.97
N LEU A 93 -13.31 7.13 -3.33
CA LEU A 93 -13.44 5.68 -3.18
C LEU A 93 -12.70 5.28 -1.91
N VAL A 94 -13.39 4.66 -0.97
CA VAL A 94 -12.88 4.35 0.37
C VAL A 94 -13.15 2.89 0.70
N TYR A 95 -12.20 2.22 1.35
CA TYR A 95 -12.44 0.91 1.94
C TYR A 95 -13.17 1.02 3.28
N ASN A 96 -14.35 0.41 3.35
CA ASN A 96 -15.14 0.29 4.57
C ASN A 96 -14.76 -1.00 5.31
N ALA A 97 -14.07 -0.85 6.44
CA ALA A 97 -13.61 -1.98 7.25
C ALA A 97 -14.75 -2.81 7.88
N GLU A 98 -15.90 -2.20 8.16
CA GLU A 98 -17.05 -2.89 8.74
C GLU A 98 -17.74 -3.79 7.71
N GLN A 99 -17.91 -3.28 6.50
CA GLN A 99 -18.54 -4.00 5.39
C GLN A 99 -17.55 -4.91 4.63
N LYS A 100 -16.24 -4.72 4.84
CA LYS A 100 -15.15 -5.34 4.07
C LYS A 100 -15.30 -5.11 2.56
N ASP A 101 -15.78 -3.93 2.19
CA ASP A 101 -16.10 -3.56 0.81
C ASP A 101 -15.64 -2.13 0.51
N LEU A 102 -15.65 -1.77 -0.77
CA LEU A 102 -15.40 -0.42 -1.25
C LEU A 102 -16.71 0.37 -1.29
N MET A 103 -16.63 1.64 -0.90
CA MET A 103 -17.76 2.55 -0.99
C MET A 103 -17.35 3.88 -1.62
N THR A 104 -18.29 4.46 -2.37
CA THR A 104 -18.13 5.80 -2.95
C THR A 104 -18.80 6.83 -2.06
N ILE A 105 -18.06 7.88 -1.71
CA ILE A 105 -18.54 9.00 -0.90
C ILE A 105 -18.43 10.27 -1.72
N ALA A 106 -19.57 10.92 -1.98
CA ALA A 106 -19.57 12.27 -2.52
C ALA A 106 -19.02 13.26 -1.48
N PHE A 107 -18.25 14.25 -1.91
CA PHE A 107 -17.72 15.29 -1.05
C PHE A 107 -18.00 16.68 -1.62
N THR A 108 -17.96 17.69 -0.76
CA THR A 108 -18.00 19.10 -1.19
C THR A 108 -16.59 19.68 -1.07
N LEU A 109 -16.01 20.08 -2.20
CA LEU A 109 -14.71 20.75 -2.22
C LEU A 109 -14.82 22.12 -1.52
N VAL A 110 -13.93 22.35 -0.55
CA VAL A 110 -13.81 23.64 0.13
C VAL A 110 -12.64 24.43 -0.43
N GLU A 111 -11.49 23.76 -0.58
CA GLU A 111 -10.27 24.40 -1.08
C GLU A 111 -9.36 23.38 -1.77
N GLN A 112 -8.68 23.82 -2.83
CA GLN A 112 -7.62 23.07 -3.49
C GLN A 112 -6.43 24.00 -3.75
N LYS A 113 -5.24 23.59 -3.32
CA LYS A 113 -3.99 24.34 -3.53
C LYS A 113 -2.93 23.44 -4.14
N ASN A 114 -2.21 23.94 -5.14
CA ASN A 114 -1.00 23.30 -5.64
C ASN A 114 0.16 23.70 -4.74
N VAL A 115 0.67 22.74 -3.98
CA VAL A 115 1.61 22.95 -2.88
C VAL A 115 2.77 21.96 -3.02
N PRO A 116 4.01 22.43 -3.28
CA PRO A 116 5.16 21.54 -3.35
C PRO A 116 5.44 20.92 -1.98
N ALA A 117 6.10 19.74 -1.96
CA ALA A 117 6.35 18.99 -0.74
C ALA A 117 7.26 19.72 0.30
N SER A 118 7.93 20.80 -0.11
CA SER A 118 8.78 21.64 0.76
C SER A 118 8.04 22.84 1.36
N ASP A 119 6.78 23.05 0.99
CA ASP A 119 5.99 24.20 1.42
C ASP A 119 5.64 24.10 2.92
N PRO A 120 5.68 25.21 3.69
CA PRO A 120 5.30 25.21 5.10
C PRO A 120 3.90 24.67 5.42
N LEU A 121 2.97 24.66 4.46
CA LEU A 121 1.64 24.06 4.63
C LEU A 121 1.68 22.55 4.78
N VAL A 122 2.69 21.88 4.22
CA VAL A 122 2.79 20.41 4.18
C VAL A 122 4.09 19.86 4.77
N PHE A 123 5.05 20.74 5.09
CA PHE A 123 6.34 20.39 5.66
C PHE A 123 6.64 21.21 6.90
N ASP A 124 7.05 20.56 7.99
CA ASP A 124 7.57 21.22 9.17
C ASP A 124 9.09 21.38 9.04
N LYS A 125 9.53 22.61 8.78
CA LYS A 125 10.95 22.94 8.65
C LYS A 125 11.72 22.79 9.95
N SER A 126 11.08 23.02 11.10
CA SER A 126 11.75 22.93 12.40
C SER A 126 12.00 21.48 12.80
N ALA A 127 11.04 20.60 12.53
CA ALA A 127 11.16 19.16 12.75
C ALA A 127 11.77 18.39 11.55
N ASN A 128 12.11 19.09 10.47
CA ASN A 128 12.62 18.54 9.21
C ASN A 128 11.84 17.31 8.71
N LYS A 129 10.50 17.39 8.76
CA LYS A 129 9.62 16.26 8.38
C LYS A 129 8.31 16.73 7.75
N PRO A 130 7.68 15.90 6.89
CA PRO A 130 6.33 16.16 6.40
C PRO A 130 5.33 16.28 7.56
N LYS A 131 4.36 17.18 7.41
CA LYS A 131 3.22 17.27 8.33
C LYS A 131 2.33 16.03 8.19
N SER A 132 1.67 15.68 9.28
CA SER A 132 0.74 14.55 9.31
C SER A 132 -0.60 14.94 8.68
N PHE A 133 -1.08 14.10 7.78
CA PHE A 133 -2.38 14.20 7.14
C PHE A 133 -3.13 12.87 7.28
N PRO A 134 -4.46 12.90 7.41
CA PRO A 134 -5.33 14.06 7.22
C PRO A 134 -5.45 14.92 8.48
N ILE A 135 -5.79 16.20 8.30
CA ILE A 135 -6.17 17.12 9.39
C ILE A 135 -7.69 17.20 9.40
N ILE A 136 -8.31 16.87 10.53
CA ILE A 136 -9.76 16.93 10.71
C ILE A 136 -10.09 18.10 11.63
N ASP A 137 -10.86 19.05 11.12
CA ASP A 137 -11.41 20.17 11.90
C ASP A 137 -12.88 19.86 12.21
N ASN A 138 -13.14 19.39 13.43
CA ASN A 138 -14.48 19.03 13.89
C ASN A 138 -15.43 20.23 14.01
N GLN A 139 -14.91 21.45 14.21
CA GLN A 139 -15.75 22.65 14.33
C GLN A 139 -16.24 23.08 12.95
N LYS A 140 -15.36 23.04 11.94
CA LYS A 140 -15.69 23.39 10.56
C LYS A 140 -16.23 22.22 9.75
N LYS A 141 -16.21 21.01 10.32
CA LYS A 141 -16.55 19.74 9.65
C LYS A 141 -15.74 19.53 8.36
N THR A 142 -14.48 19.98 8.35
CA THR A 142 -13.59 19.87 7.18
C THR A 142 -12.49 18.86 7.39
N ILE A 143 -12.12 18.20 6.30
CA ILE A 143 -11.01 17.26 6.21
C ILE A 143 -10.01 17.83 5.22
N THR A 144 -8.75 17.93 5.62
CA THR A 144 -7.64 18.35 4.77
C THR A 144 -6.68 17.18 4.57
N THR A 145 -6.39 16.84 3.31
CA THR A 145 -5.44 15.78 2.95
C THR A 145 -4.45 16.26 1.89
N TYR A 146 -3.23 15.74 1.91
CA TYR A 146 -2.19 16.11 0.96
C TYR A 146 -1.89 14.97 -0.01
N LEU A 147 -2.03 15.25 -1.30
CA LEU A 147 -1.78 14.34 -2.41
C LEU A 147 -0.34 14.50 -2.90
N GLY A 148 0.61 13.83 -2.24
CA GLY A 148 2.05 14.00 -2.51
C GLY A 148 2.45 13.77 -3.97
N LYS A 149 1.89 12.74 -4.64
CA LYS A 149 2.15 12.46 -6.07
C LYS A 149 1.69 13.62 -6.98
N LEU A 150 0.61 14.31 -6.62
CA LEU A 150 0.04 15.44 -7.38
C LEU A 150 0.53 16.81 -6.89
N LYS A 151 1.22 16.86 -5.74
CA LYS A 151 1.58 18.09 -5.03
C LYS A 151 0.35 18.99 -4.80
N THR A 152 -0.75 18.38 -4.36
CA THR A 152 -2.03 19.08 -4.17
C THR A 152 -2.53 18.91 -2.74
N LEU A 153 -2.81 20.03 -2.05
CA LEU A 153 -3.49 20.06 -0.76
C LEU A 153 -4.98 20.27 -1.01
N VAL A 154 -5.82 19.37 -0.51
CA VAL A 154 -7.26 19.39 -0.72
C VAL A 154 -7.96 19.45 0.62
N THR A 155 -8.87 20.42 0.77
CA THR A 155 -9.79 20.53 1.90
C THR A 155 -11.21 20.32 1.39
N PHE A 156 -11.96 19.45 2.05
CA PHE A 156 -13.32 19.10 1.67
C PHE A 156 -14.19 18.82 2.89
N THR A 157 -15.50 18.75 2.68
CA THR A 157 -16.47 18.23 3.65
C THR A 157 -17.12 16.97 3.09
N VAL A 158 -17.60 16.10 3.98
CA VAL A 158 -18.34 14.89 3.63
C VAL A 158 -19.72 14.94 4.29
N PRO A 159 -20.71 14.17 3.79
CA PRO A 159 -21.99 13.99 4.46
C PRO A 159 -21.81 13.60 5.94
N GLU A 160 -22.69 14.13 6.81
CA GLU A 160 -22.56 14.02 8.27
C GLU A 160 -22.48 12.57 8.77
N GLN A 161 -23.18 11.65 8.10
CA GLN A 161 -23.13 10.21 8.40
C GLN A 161 -21.72 9.60 8.29
N TYR A 162 -20.81 10.23 7.54
CA TYR A 162 -19.43 9.79 7.38
C TYR A 162 -18.43 10.58 8.24
N ALA A 163 -18.85 11.68 8.87
CA ALA A 163 -17.93 12.56 9.62
C ALA A 163 -17.25 11.86 10.81
N ALA A 164 -17.89 10.82 11.36
CA ALA A 164 -17.36 10.02 12.46
C ALA A 164 -16.40 8.89 12.03
N MET A 165 -16.15 8.72 10.72
CA MET A 165 -15.23 7.67 10.27
C MET A 165 -13.79 7.96 10.74
N PRO A 166 -12.99 6.92 11.04
CA PRO A 166 -11.63 7.07 11.55
C PRO A 166 -10.72 7.90 10.63
N SER A 167 -9.68 8.53 11.19
CA SER A 167 -8.84 9.47 10.41
C SER A 167 -8.09 8.81 9.25
N ASP A 168 -7.70 7.54 9.36
CA ASP A 168 -7.08 6.76 8.29
C ASP A 168 -8.01 6.57 7.06
N THR A 169 -9.31 6.83 7.22
CA THR A 169 -10.30 6.84 6.12
C THR A 169 -9.96 7.86 5.03
N TRP A 170 -9.41 9.01 5.42
CA TRP A 170 -9.26 10.18 4.54
C TRP A 170 -7.86 10.38 3.97
N THR A 171 -7.04 9.34 4.05
CA THR A 171 -5.67 9.36 3.55
C THR A 171 -5.35 8.09 2.81
N PHE A 172 -4.40 8.23 1.89
CA PHE A 172 -3.84 7.11 1.15
C PHE A 172 -2.88 6.35 2.05
N GLY A 173 -3.10 5.04 2.14
CA GLY A 173 -2.10 4.13 2.71
C GLY A 173 -0.88 4.00 1.82
N ASP A 174 0.21 3.51 2.40
CA ASP A 174 1.43 3.22 1.66
C ASP A 174 1.23 2.06 0.67
N GLU A 175 2.00 2.09 -0.40
CA GLU A 175 2.13 0.99 -1.36
C GLU A 175 3.27 0.07 -0.90
N VAL A 176 2.98 -1.22 -0.76
CA VAL A 176 3.93 -2.23 -0.30
C VAL A 176 4.10 -3.34 -1.33
N ARG A 177 5.26 -3.97 -1.32
CA ARG A 177 5.55 -5.20 -2.06
C ARG A 177 5.93 -6.30 -1.09
N ILE A 178 5.28 -7.45 -1.23
CA ILE A 178 5.38 -8.59 -0.33
C ILE A 178 5.92 -9.76 -1.11
N TYR A 179 7.05 -10.32 -0.68
CA TYR A 179 7.52 -11.61 -1.15
C TYR A 179 7.08 -12.68 -0.15
N TYR A 180 6.49 -13.77 -0.63
CA TYR A 180 5.95 -14.84 0.21
C TYR A 180 6.06 -16.20 -0.48
N LYS A 181 6.03 -17.28 0.30
CA LYS A 181 5.85 -18.65 -0.21
C LYS A 181 4.46 -19.19 0.09
N GLU A 182 3.92 -18.84 1.25
CA GLU A 182 2.55 -19.15 1.67
C GLU A 182 1.77 -17.83 1.77
N GLN A 183 0.61 -17.75 1.13
CA GLN A 183 -0.20 -16.54 1.15
C GLN A 183 -0.57 -16.15 2.59
N GLY A 184 -0.48 -14.86 2.90
CA GLY A 184 -0.67 -14.35 4.26
C GLY A 184 0.54 -14.48 5.19
N LYS A 185 1.67 -15.05 4.75
CA LYS A 185 2.94 -15.06 5.49
C LYS A 185 4.05 -14.41 4.68
N SER A 186 4.38 -13.17 5.02
CA SER A 186 5.45 -12.46 4.31
C SER A 186 6.82 -12.97 4.73
N LEU A 187 7.70 -13.17 3.75
CA LEU A 187 9.12 -13.42 3.96
C LEU A 187 9.94 -12.13 3.85
N ARG A 188 9.52 -11.22 2.97
CA ARG A 188 10.08 -9.87 2.87
C ARG A 188 8.95 -8.87 2.59
N LEU A 189 9.03 -7.72 3.23
CA LEU A 189 8.09 -6.62 3.08
C LEU A 189 8.84 -5.33 2.73
N MET A 190 8.61 -4.80 1.55
CA MET A 190 9.17 -3.52 1.11
C MET A 190 8.09 -2.44 1.07
N ASN A 191 8.29 -1.34 1.79
CA ASN A 191 7.46 -0.16 1.66
C ASN A 191 7.93 0.66 0.45
N VAL A 192 7.23 0.51 -0.67
CA VAL A 192 7.57 1.13 -1.96
C VAL A 192 7.32 2.64 -1.91
N SER A 193 6.36 3.10 -1.11
CA SER A 193 6.07 4.53 -0.98
C SER A 193 7.15 5.31 -0.25
N GLN A 194 7.88 4.65 0.65
CA GLN A 194 8.93 5.29 1.45
C GLN A 194 10.34 4.93 0.98
N THR A 195 10.50 3.88 0.15
CA THR A 195 11.81 3.46 -0.35
C THR A 195 12.09 4.10 -1.71
N ASP A 196 13.03 5.05 -1.73
CA ASP A 196 13.55 5.61 -2.97
C ASP A 196 14.73 4.76 -3.47
N ILE A 197 14.46 3.83 -4.39
CA ILE A 197 15.49 2.96 -4.97
C ILE A 197 16.49 3.70 -5.88
N PHE A 198 16.27 5.00 -6.17
CA PHE A 198 17.14 5.82 -6.99
C PHE A 198 18.08 6.71 -6.17
N LYS A 199 17.90 6.78 -4.85
CA LYS A 199 18.89 7.37 -3.94
C LYS A 199 19.94 6.31 -3.62
N LYS A 200 21.01 6.31 -4.40
CA LYS A 200 22.29 5.69 -4.02
C LYS A 200 23.08 6.64 -3.11
#